data_AF-A0A521UWI7-F1
#
_entry.id   AF-A0A521UWI7-F1
#
_cell.length_a   1.000
_cell.length_b   1.000
_cell.length_c   1.000
_cell.angle_alpha   90.00
_cell.angle_beta   90.00
_cell.angle_gamma   90.00
#
_symmetry.space_group_name_H-M   'P 1'
#
loop_
_entity.id
_entity.type
_entity.pdbx_description
1 polymer ?
#
loop_
_entity_poly.entity_id
_entity_poly.type
_entity_poly.pdbx_seq_one_letter_code
_entity_poly.pdbx_strand_id
1 'polypeptide(L)' 'MTVPYLIQTMLGLTPEGLDGRLRIIRPLLPEFVDRLEVRRLQVGKARADLLFQRSARGTATDILRIDGDLEIVVED' A
#
# COMPACT_ATOMS: atom_id res chain seq x y z
N MET A 1 2.60 -13.02 -17.90
CA MET A 1 2.41 -13.69 -16.60
C MET A 1 1.78 -12.68 -15.65
N THR A 2 0.47 -12.78 -15.42
CA THR A 2 -0.29 -11.76 -14.68
C THR A 2 -0.27 -12.10 -13.20
N VAL A 3 0.68 -11.52 -12.47
CA VAL A 3 0.68 -11.48 -11.00
C VAL A 3 0.28 -10.04 -10.63
N PRO A 4 -0.98 -9.74 -10.26
CA PRO A 4 -1.10 -8.89 -9.07
C PRO A 4 -2.36 -9.08 -8.21
N TYR A 5 -3.28 -10.01 -8.50
CA TYR A 5 -4.54 -10.04 -7.74
C TYR A 5 -4.36 -10.49 -6.28
N LEU A 6 -3.39 -11.38 -6.02
CA LEU A 6 -3.08 -11.83 -4.66
C LEU A 6 -2.47 -10.73 -3.78
N ILE A 7 -1.78 -9.76 -4.37
CA ILE A 7 -1.11 -8.70 -3.61
C ILE A 7 -2.09 -7.62 -3.15
N GLN A 8 -3.09 -7.28 -3.96
CA GLN A 8 -4.05 -6.22 -3.61
C GLN A 8 -4.88 -6.57 -2.36
N THR A 9 -5.32 -7.82 -2.21
CA THR A 9 -6.12 -8.23 -1.05
C THR A 9 -5.29 -8.35 0.22
N MET A 10 -4.02 -8.76 0.12
CA MET A 10 -3.16 -8.99 1.30
C MET A 10 -2.62 -7.69 1.92
N LEU A 11 -2.50 -6.62 1.13
CA LEU A 11 -2.03 -5.33 1.63
C LEU A 11 -3.15 -4.43 2.20
N GLY A 12 -4.41 -4.87 2.11
CA GLY A 12 -5.54 -4.12 2.66
C GLY A 12 -5.75 -2.74 2.04
N LEU A 13 -5.33 -2.55 0.77
CA LEU A 13 -5.43 -1.26 0.09
C LEU A 13 -6.90 -0.92 -0.20
N THR A 14 -7.42 0.09 0.49
CA THR A 14 -8.78 0.59 0.31
C THR A 14 -8.71 2.01 -0.24
N PRO A 15 -8.80 2.20 -1.58
CA PRO A 15 -8.78 3.52 -2.18
C PRO A 15 -10.14 4.22 -2.02
N GLU A 16 -10.18 5.26 -1.22
CA GLU A 16 -11.31 6.19 -1.09
C GLU A 16 -11.08 7.35 -2.07
N GLY A 17 -11.10 7.02 -3.37
CA GLY A 17 -10.59 7.88 -4.44
C GLY A 17 -11.34 9.19 -4.67
N LEU A 18 -12.57 9.32 -4.15
CA LEU A 18 -13.33 10.58 -4.18
C LEU A 18 -12.85 11.56 -3.09
N ASP A 19 -12.34 11.04 -1.98
CA ASP A 19 -11.88 11.83 -0.84
C ASP A 19 -10.35 12.07 -0.88
N GLY A 20 -9.67 11.60 -1.93
CA GLY A 20 -8.21 11.72 -2.03
C GLY A 20 -7.50 10.97 -0.90
N ARG A 21 -8.06 9.84 -0.46
CA ARG A 21 -7.54 9.08 0.68
C ARG A 21 -7.24 7.64 0.30
N LEU A 22 -6.12 7.13 0.79
CA LEU A 22 -5.74 5.71 0.71
C LEU A 22 -5.62 5.15 2.12
N ARG A 23 -6.46 4.16 2.43
CA ARG A 23 -6.37 3.42 3.69
C ARG A 23 -5.64 2.11 3.48
N ILE A 24 -4.76 1.78 4.42
CA ILE A 24 -3.98 0.56 4.45
C ILE A 24 -4.33 -0.15 5.75
N ILE A 25 -5.14 -1.21 5.65
CA ILE A 25 -5.71 -1.90 6.82
C ILE A 25 -5.01 -3.23 7.00
N ARG A 26 -4.34 -3.42 8.13
CA ARG A 26 -3.65 -4.67 8.52
C ARG A 26 -2.83 -5.28 7.38
N PRO A 27 -1.86 -4.54 6.82
CA PRO A 27 -1.07 -5.05 5.71
C PRO A 27 -0.36 -6.34 6.13
N LEU A 28 -0.44 -7.37 5.30
CA LEU A 28 0.22 -8.66 5.54
C LEU A 28 1.12 -9.01 4.36
N LEU A 29 2.42 -9.12 4.62
CA LEU A 29 3.34 -9.72 3.65
C LEU A 29 3.28 -11.25 3.72
N PRO A 30 3.15 -11.94 2.59
CA PRO A 30 3.35 -13.39 2.53
C PRO A 30 4.69 -13.80 3.14
N GLU A 31 4.76 -14.96 3.79
CA GLU A 31 5.97 -15.42 4.50
C GLU A 31 7.23 -15.45 3.61
N PHE A 32 7.07 -15.70 2.31
CA PHE A 32 8.16 -15.74 1.34
C PHE A 32 8.61 -14.35 0.83
N VAL A 33 8.02 -13.26 1.34
CA VAL A 33 8.32 -11.88 0.96
C VAL A 33 8.73 -11.08 2.19
N ASP A 34 9.96 -10.56 2.19
CA ASP A 34 10.44 -9.64 3.24
C ASP A 34 10.20 -8.17 2.90
N ARG A 35 10.15 -7.87 1.60
CA ARG A 35 10.05 -6.52 1.06
C ARG A 35 9.19 -6.50 -0.20
N LEU A 36 8.25 -5.57 -0.27
CA LEU A 36 7.43 -5.33 -1.46
C LEU A 36 7.30 -3.83 -1.73
N GLU A 37 7.74 -3.40 -2.90
CA GLU A 37 7.49 -2.04 -3.38
C GLU A 37 6.29 -2.01 -4.32
N VAL A 38 5.34 -1.13 -4.03
CA VAL A 38 4.23 -0.80 -4.93
C VAL A 38 4.51 0.59 -5.50
N ARG A 39 4.79 0.64 -6.81
CA ARG A 39 5.14 1.89 -7.50
C ARG A 39 4.00 2.39 -8.37
N ARG A 40 3.85 3.71 -8.44
CA ARG A 40 2.86 4.45 -9.23
C ARG A 40 1.43 3.99 -8.95
N LEU A 41 1.12 3.69 -7.68
CA LEU A 41 -0.24 3.38 -7.26
C LEU A 41 -1.11 4.62 -7.49
N GLN A 42 -2.10 4.52 -8.38
CA GLN A 42 -3.01 5.60 -8.69
C GLN A 42 -4.20 5.59 -7.73
N VAL A 43 -4.48 6.72 -7.06
CA VAL A 43 -5.65 6.91 -6.20
C VAL A 43 -6.31 8.24 -6.60
N GLY A 44 -7.49 8.15 -7.22
CA GLY A 44 -8.12 9.34 -7.82
C GLY A 44 -7.17 10.00 -8.83
N LYS A 45 -6.83 11.28 -8.60
CA LYS A 45 -5.86 12.05 -9.42
C LYS A 45 -4.42 11.98 -8.91
N ALA A 46 -4.19 11.42 -7.73
CA ALA A 46 -2.88 11.36 -7.10
C ALA A 46 -2.18 10.01 -7.35
N ARG A 47 -0.86 9.98 -7.10
CA ARG A 47 -0.04 8.77 -7.17
C ARG A 47 0.80 8.61 -5.92
N ALA A 48 1.04 7.36 -5.52
CA ALA A 48 1.96 7.03 -4.44
C ALA A 48 2.92 5.90 -4.82
N ASP A 49 4.12 5.96 -4.25
CA ASP A 49 5.06 4.85 -4.17
C ASP A 49 5.14 4.42 -2.70
N LEU A 50 4.86 3.15 -2.43
CA LEU A 50 4.80 2.56 -1.09
C LEU A 50 5.78 1.40 -0.96
N LEU A 51 6.33 1.24 0.23
CA LEU A 51 7.19 0.14 0.60
C LEU A 51 6.60 -0.60 1.79
N PHE A 52 6.40 -1.90 1.63
CA PHE A 52 6.00 -2.79 2.70
C PHE A 52 7.19 -3.63 3.12
N GLN A 53 7.45 -3.72 4.42
CA GLN A 53 8.56 -4.50 4.97
C GLN A 53 8.12 -5.32 6.17
N ARG A 54 8.64 -6.54 6.28
CA ARG A 54 8.43 -7.34 7.49
C ARG A 54 9.10 -6.65 8.68
N SER A 55 8.37 -6.52 9.78
CA SER A 55 8.83 -5.95 11.04
C SER A 55 8.56 -6.92 12.19
N ALA A 56 9.10 -6.62 13.37
CA ALA A 56 8.87 -7.41 14.58
C ALA A 56 7.38 -7.48 14.99
N ARG A 57 6.52 -6.56 14.51
CA ARG A 57 5.10 -6.47 14.85
C ARG A 57 4.15 -6.86 13.72
N GLY A 58 4.67 -7.26 12.55
CA GLY A 58 3.86 -7.54 11.36
C GLY A 58 4.47 -6.92 10.11
N THR A 59 3.70 -6.12 9.38
CA THR A 59 4.15 -5.42 8.17
C THR A 59 4.22 -3.93 8.44
N ALA A 60 5.43 -3.36 8.37
CA ALA A 60 5.62 -1.91 8.33
C ALA A 60 5.31 -1.37 6.92
N THR A 61 4.76 -0.16 6.87
CA THR A 61 4.48 0.54 5.62
C THR A 61 5.17 1.89 5.60
N ASP A 62 6.04 2.09 4.63
CA ASP A 62 6.75 3.34 4.39
C ASP A 62 6.23 4.02 3.13
N ILE A 63 6.02 5.34 3.22
CA ILE A 63 5.64 6.18 2.10
C ILE A 63 6.92 6.68 1.44
N LEU A 64 7.22 6.20 0.24
CA LEU A 64 8.41 6.61 -0.49
C LEU A 64 8.18 7.91 -1.27
N ARG A 65 6.98 8.07 -1.85
CA ARG A 65 6.65 9.22 -2.68
C ARG A 65 5.15 9.43 -2.76
N ILE A 66 4.73 10.69 -2.83
CA ILE A 66 3.36 11.10 -3.15
C ILE A 66 3.43 12.19 -4.22
N ASP A 67 2.61 12.05 -5.26
CA ASP A 67 2.31 13.10 -6.25
C ASP A 67 0.84 13.48 -6.18
N GLY A 68 0.57 14.78 -6.08
CA GLY A 68 -0.77 15.31 -5.95
C GLY A 68 -1.26 15.33 -4.51
N ASP A 69 -2.56 15.52 -4.33
CA ASP A 69 -3.20 15.59 -3.03
C ASP A 69 -3.72 14.20 -2.64
N LEU A 70 -3.03 13.55 -1.70
CA LEU A 70 -3.34 12.22 -1.21
C LEU A 70 -3.01 12.08 0.27
N GLU A 71 -4.01 11.78 1.06
CA GLU A 71 -3.83 11.39 2.46
C GLU A 71 -3.68 9.86 2.56
N ILE A 72 -2.68 9.41 3.32
CA ILE A 72 -2.43 7.99 3.56
C ILE A 72 -2.61 7.70 5.03
N VAL A 73 -3.50 6.75 5.35
CA VAL A 73 -3.81 6.33 6.71
C VAL A 73 -3.48 4.85 6.85
N VAL A 74 -2.64 4.51 7.82
CA VAL A 74 -2.25 3.13 8.14
C VAL A 74 -2.95 2.71 9.43
N GLU A 75 -3.71 1.63 9.38
CA GLU A 75 -4.46 1.06 10.50
C GLU A 75 -3.94 -0.37 10.79
N ASP A 76 -3.32 -0.56 11.95
CA ASP A 76 -2.82 -1.87 12.45
C ASP A 76 -3.90 -2.68 13.21
#